data_AF-A0A3D9ULS3-F1
#
_entry.id   AF-A0A3D9ULS3-F1
#
_cell.length_a   1.000
_cell.length_b   1.000
_cell.length_c   1.000
_cell.angle_alpha   90.00
_cell.angle_beta   90.00
_cell.angle_gamma   90.00
#
_symmetry.space_group_name_H-M   'P 1'
#
loop_
_entity.id
_entity.type
_entity.pdbx_description
1 polymer ?
#
loop_
_entity_poly.entity_id
_entity_poly.type
_entity_poly.pdbx_seq_one_letter_code
_entity_poly.pdbx_strand_id
1 'polypeptide(L)' 'MKINQSARKHGIADEDILHAATHRAYESEPDDDVPAKQFVLGFDSHGRILELAIVTFDSGNQLVIHAMKARRSVLGLLD' A
#
# COMPACT_ATOMS: atom_id res chain seq x y z
N MET A 1 1.28 -11.83 2.47
CA MET A 1 1.59 -10.42 2.79
C MET A 1 1.38 -10.19 4.29
N LYS A 2 2.22 -9.38 4.94
CA LYS A 2 2.10 -8.99 6.36
C LYS A 2 1.90 -7.48 6.50
N ILE A 3 1.49 -7.01 7.69
CA ILE A 3 1.28 -5.58 7.99
C ILE A 3 2.16 -5.20 9.19
N ASN A 4 3.06 -4.23 8.98
CA ASN A 4 3.90 -3.68 10.04
C ASN A 4 3.07 -2.83 11.00
N GLN A 5 3.50 -2.71 12.26
CA GLN A 5 2.89 -1.81 13.23
C GLN A 5 2.81 -0.36 12.73
N SER A 6 3.80 0.11 11.96
CA SER A 6 3.81 1.46 11.40
C SER A 6 2.68 1.74 10.42
N ALA A 7 2.19 0.73 9.69
CA ALA A 7 1.08 0.89 8.75
C ALA A 7 -0.25 1.20 9.45
N ARG A 8 -0.37 0.86 10.75
CA ARG A 8 -1.58 1.10 11.56
C ARG A 8 -1.65 2.51 12.14
N LYS A 9 -0.61 3.33 11.96
CA LYS A 9 -0.50 4.67 12.57
C LYS A 9 -1.65 5.62 12.20
N HIS A 10 -2.29 5.42 11.05
CA HIS A 10 -3.40 6.26 10.58
C HIS A 10 -4.78 5.64 10.82
N GLY A 11 -4.89 4.61 11.67
CA GLY A 11 -6.16 4.04 12.09
C GLY A 11 -6.92 3.29 10.99
N ILE A 12 -6.20 2.80 9.97
CA ILE A 12 -6.78 1.93 8.95
C ILE A 12 -6.77 0.50 9.48
N ALA A 13 -7.91 -0.19 9.38
CA ALA A 13 -8.04 -1.58 9.80
C ALA A 13 -7.20 -2.50 8.93
N ASP A 14 -6.65 -3.57 9.51
CA ASP A 14 -5.80 -4.52 8.80
C ASP A 14 -6.53 -5.15 7.58
N GLU A 15 -7.83 -5.39 7.68
CA GLU A 15 -8.66 -5.90 6.59
C GLU A 15 -8.73 -4.93 5.40
N ASP A 16 -8.88 -3.63 5.68
CA ASP A 16 -8.92 -2.58 4.66
C ASP A 16 -7.55 -2.42 3.99
N ILE A 17 -6.46 -2.52 4.76
CA ILE A 17 -5.09 -2.51 4.23
C ILE A 17 -4.86 -3.69 3.27
N LEU A 18 -5.23 -4.91 3.68
CA LEU A 18 -5.06 -6.11 2.85
C LEU A 18 -5.95 -6.06 1.61
N HIS A 19 -7.17 -5.56 1.75
CA HIS A 19 -8.09 -5.41 0.64
C HIS A 19 -7.51 -4.43 -0.39
N ALA A 20 -7.03 -3.26 0.04
CA ALA A 20 -6.39 -2.28 -0.84
C ALA A 20 -5.09 -2.79 -1.47
N ALA A 21 -4.27 -3.54 -0.72
CA ALA A 21 -3.05 -4.13 -1.25
C ALA A 21 -3.31 -5.21 -2.32
N THR A 22 -4.52 -5.79 -2.33
CA THR A 22 -4.97 -6.78 -3.30
C THR A 22 -5.67 -6.12 -4.50
N HIS A 23 -6.49 -5.11 -4.24
CA HIS A 23 -7.30 -4.41 -5.25
C HIS A 23 -6.62 -3.09 -5.65
N ARG A 24 -5.50 -3.22 -6.34
CA ARG A 24 -4.64 -2.11 -6.75
C ARG A 24 -5.25 -1.37 -7.93
N ALA A 25 -5.24 -0.05 -7.86
CA ALA A 25 -5.58 0.86 -8.94
C ALA A 25 -4.34 1.49 -9.58
N TYR A 26 -3.26 1.64 -8.80
CA TYR A 26 -1.95 2.07 -9.26
C TYR A 26 -0.86 1.34 -8.47
N GLU A 27 0.26 1.05 -9.13
CA GLU A 27 1.47 0.52 -8.53
C GLU A 27 2.68 1.15 -9.22
N SER A 28 3.62 1.68 -8.43
CA SER A 28 4.89 2.13 -8.98
C SER A 28 5.80 0.95 -9.29
N GLU A 29 6.77 1.19 -10.18
CA GLU A 29 7.94 0.33 -10.26
C GLU A 29 8.61 0.21 -8.87
N PRO A 30 9.15 -0.97 -8.52
CA PRO A 30 10.00 -1.12 -7.35
C PRO A 30 11.24 -0.22 -7.44
N ASP A 31 11.69 0.33 -6.31
CA ASP A 31 13.02 0.92 -6.24
C ASP A 31 14.14 -0.15 -6.32
N ASP A 32 15.37 0.29 -6.54
CA ASP A 32 16.54 -0.58 -6.69
C ASP A 32 17.09 -1.12 -5.33
N ASP A 33 16.40 -0.85 -4.22
CA ASP A 33 16.80 -1.29 -2.88
C ASP A 33 16.41 -2.76 -2.62
N VAL A 34 17.01 -3.37 -1.59
CA VAL A 34 16.60 -4.68 -1.07
C VAL A 34 16.37 -4.58 0.45
N PRO A 35 15.13 -4.72 0.94
CA PRO A 35 13.89 -5.00 0.21
C PRO A 35 13.42 -3.82 -0.64
N ALA A 36 12.90 -4.12 -1.85
CA ALA A 36 12.43 -3.12 -2.79
C ALA A 36 11.10 -2.52 -2.33
N LYS A 37 10.95 -1.21 -2.42
CA LYS A 37 9.75 -0.48 -2.02
C LYS A 37 8.92 -0.08 -3.23
N GLN A 38 7.61 -0.19 -3.06
CA GLN A 38 6.62 0.23 -4.04
C GLN A 38 5.57 1.11 -3.38
N PHE A 39 5.15 2.12 -4.14
CA PHE A 39 3.98 2.93 -3.83
C PHE A 39 2.76 2.34 -4.52
N VAL A 40 1.69 2.13 -3.76
CA VAL A 40 0.46 1.52 -4.27
C VAL A 40 -0.74 2.37 -3.89
N LEU A 41 -1.64 2.61 -4.84
CA LEU A 41 -3.00 3.06 -4.56
C LEU A 41 -3.95 1.88 -4.74
N GLY A 42 -4.81 1.64 -3.77
CA GLY A 42 -5.75 0.53 -3.83
C GLY A 42 -7.06 0.82 -3.12
N PHE A 43 -8.11 0.11 -3.52
CA PHE A 43 -9.44 0.25 -2.93
C PHE A 43 -9.58 -0.61 -1.69
N ASP A 44 -9.97 -0.01 -0.57
CA ASP A 44 -10.35 -0.76 0.62
C ASP A 44 -11.72 -1.44 0.47
N SER A 45 -12.16 -2.16 1.51
CA SER A 45 -13.42 -2.91 1.48
C SER A 45 -14.67 -2.03 1.37
N HIS A 46 -14.51 -0.72 1.58
CA HIS A 46 -15.57 0.28 1.53
C HIS A 46 -15.51 1.13 0.24
N GLY A 47 -14.61 0.80 -0.70
CA GLY A 47 -14.43 1.53 -1.95
C GLY A 47 -13.67 2.87 -1.79
N ARG A 48 -13.01 3.11 -0.66
CA ARG A 48 -12.15 4.29 -0.48
C ARG A 48 -10.75 3.96 -1.00
N ILE A 49 -10.08 4.95 -1.59
CA ILE A 49 -8.70 4.77 -2.05
C ILE A 49 -7.75 4.97 -0.88
N LEU A 50 -6.90 3.97 -0.65
CA LEU A 50 -5.80 4.01 0.29
C LEU A 50 -4.48 4.17 -0.46
N GLU A 51 -3.60 4.91 0.16
CA GLU A 51 -2.19 5.02 -0.19
C GLU A 51 -1.39 4.06 0.68
N LEU A 52 -0.64 3.17 0.05
CA LEU A 52 0.16 2.13 0.70
C LEU A 52 1.63 2.24 0.28
N ALA A 53 2.53 1.97 1.22
CA ALA A 53 3.91 1.63 0.90
C ALA A 53 4.14 0.17 1.24
N ILE A 54 4.51 -0.63 0.23
CA ILE A 54 4.76 -2.06 0.34
C ILE A 54 6.24 -2.30 0.09
N VAL A 55 6.89 -3.08 0.94
CA VAL A 55 8.23 -3.58 0.68
C VAL A 55 8.18 -5.06 0.31
N THR A 56 8.91 -5.43 -0.72
CA THR A 56 9.05 -6.79 -1.24
C THR A 56 10.49 -7.25 -0.97
N PHE A 57 10.63 -8.33 -0.20
CA PHE A 57 11.91 -8.94 0.10
C PHE A 57 12.40 -9.79 -1.08
N ASP A 58 13.69 -10.08 -1.12
CA ASP A 58 14.31 -11.02 -2.07
C ASP A 58 13.62 -12.40 -2.12
N SER A 59 13.11 -12.85 -0.98
CA SER A 59 12.27 -14.06 -0.86
C SER A 59 10.88 -13.96 -1.52
N GLY A 60 10.50 -12.81 -2.07
CA GLY A 60 9.17 -12.52 -2.59
C GLY A 60 8.11 -12.22 -1.51
N ASN A 61 8.49 -12.31 -0.23
CA ASN A 61 7.59 -11.92 0.86
C ASN A 61 7.30 -10.42 0.79
N GLN A 62 6.05 -10.04 1.08
CA GLN A 62 5.61 -8.64 1.07
C GLN A 62 5.17 -8.17 2.44
N LEU A 63 5.51 -6.93 2.78
CA LEU A 63 5.18 -6.26 4.03
C LEU A 63 4.66 -4.85 3.75
N VAL A 64 3.45 -4.54 4.20
CA VAL A 64 2.93 -3.17 4.18
C VAL A 64 3.53 -2.40 5.35
N ILE A 65 4.25 -1.31 5.06
CA ILE A 65 4.95 -0.47 6.06
C ILE A 65 4.28 0.88 6.28
N HIS A 66 3.37 1.28 5.39
CA HIS A 66 2.57 2.49 5.52
C HIS A 66 1.19 2.26 4.91
N ALA A 67 0.15 2.78 5.57
CA ALA A 67 -1.20 2.84 5.03
C ALA A 67 -1.90 4.10 5.52
N MET A 68 -2.54 4.83 4.61
CA MET A 68 -3.38 5.99 4.94
C MET A 68 -4.45 6.18 3.88
N LYS A 69 -5.46 7.01 4.15
CA LYS A 69 -6.36 7.51 3.10
C LYS A 69 -5.53 8.24 2.05
N ALA A 70 -5.78 7.96 0.77
CA ALA A 70 -5.03 8.57 -0.30
C ALA A 70 -5.13 10.11 -0.25
N ARG A 71 -3.98 10.76 -0.34
CA ARG A 71 -3.90 12.22 -0.38
C ARG A 71 -4.39 12.71 -1.74
N ARG A 72 -5.04 13.87 -1.78
CA ARG A 72 -5.57 14.44 -3.03
C ARG A 72 -4.49 14.60 -4.12
N SER A 73 -3.26 14.90 -3.72
CA SER A 73 -2.13 15.10 -4.64
C SER A 73 -1.71 13.84 -5.40
N VAL A 74 -1.95 12.65 -4.84
CA VAL A 74 -1.56 11.38 -5.48
C VAL A 74 -2.68 10.78 -6.33
N LEU A 75 -3.91 11.28 -6.22
CA LEU A 75 -5.05 10.76 -7.00
C LEU A 75 -4.90 10.98 -8.50
N GLY A 76 -4.13 11.99 -8.94
CA GLY A 76 -3.83 12.20 -10.36
C GLY A 76 -2.96 11.10 -10.99
N LEU A 77 -2.49 10.12 -10.21
CA LEU A 77 -1.83 8.91 -10.74
C LEU A 77 -2.84 7.87 -11.26
N LEU A 78 -4.15 8.10 -11.10
CA LEU A 78 -5.22 7.20 -11.53
C LEU A 78 -5.84 7.58 -12.89
N ASP A 79 -5.36 8.66 -13.51
CA ASP A 79 -5.85 9.20 -14.78
C ASP A 79 -5.11 8.63 -15.99
#